data_AF-Q4C7Q8-F1
#
_entry.id   AF-Q4C7Q8-F1
#
_cell.length_a   1.000
_cell.length_b   1.000
_cell.length_c   1.000
_cell.angle_alpha   90.00
_cell.angle_beta   90.00
_cell.angle_gamma   90.00
#
_symmetry.space_group_name_H-M   'P 1'
#
loop_
_entity.id
_entity.type
_entity.pdbx_description
1 polymer ?
#
loop_
_entity_poly.entity_id
_entity_poly.type
_entity_poly.pdbx_seq_one_letter_code
_entity_poly.pdbx_strand_id
1 'polypeptide(L)'
;MLKEQLSLKLAHWLAGDFSNQKQAASSPKDYPHIRVFFRPLSWDFFEGIGFYSEQAYDYDLWSPYRQGVHRFVQKEGQVIVENYGLKEPILYAGAGRERDILKTITPDCIERGLDINTHEQVWGTTTDRLRFEKRQSFAQELPDVSTSA
;
A
#
# COMPACT_ATOMS: atom_id res chain seq x y z
N MET A 1 -6.84 -10.54 21.36
CA MET A 1 -8.24 -10.66 20.88
C MET A 1 -8.85 -9.35 20.34
N LEU A 2 -9.37 -8.39 21.13
CA LEU A 2 -10.01 -7.18 20.54
C LEU A 2 -9.01 -6.22 19.86
N LYS A 3 -7.73 -6.25 20.29
CA LYS A 3 -6.67 -5.37 19.81
C LYS A 3 -6.08 -5.80 18.45
N GLU A 4 -5.93 -7.11 18.20
CA GLU A 4 -5.52 -7.64 16.89
C GLU A 4 -6.60 -7.44 15.81
N GLN A 5 -7.87 -7.30 16.22
CA GLN A 5 -8.96 -7.06 15.27
C GLN A 5 -8.86 -5.72 14.54
N LEU A 6 -8.24 -4.68 15.11
CA LEU A 6 -8.20 -3.36 14.47
C LEU A 6 -7.24 -3.33 13.28
N SER A 7 -6.01 -3.82 13.45
CA SER A 7 -5.02 -3.93 12.38
C SER A 7 -5.53 -4.84 11.25
N LEU A 8 -6.17 -5.96 11.59
CA LEU A 8 -6.76 -6.87 10.62
C LEU A 8 -7.94 -6.25 9.87
N LYS A 9 -8.87 -5.58 10.57
CA LYS A 9 -9.99 -4.89 9.90
C LYS A 9 -9.48 -3.81 8.95
N LEU A 10 -8.50 -3.01 9.37
CA LEU A 10 -7.88 -2.01 8.51
C LEU A 10 -7.19 -2.66 7.31
N ALA A 11 -6.44 -3.75 7.52
CA ALA A 11 -5.77 -4.48 6.45
C ALA A 11 -6.77 -5.05 5.43
N HIS A 12 -7.90 -5.62 5.88
CA HIS A 12 -8.95 -6.12 4.99
C HIS A 12 -9.58 -4.99 4.16
N TRP A 13 -9.79 -3.81 4.76
CA TRP A 13 -10.29 -2.65 4.03
C TRP A 13 -9.27 -2.11 3.03
N LEU A 14 -7.98 -2.09 3.38
CA LEU A 14 -6.96 -1.55 2.51
C LEU A 14 -6.57 -2.51 1.38
N ALA A 15 -6.59 -3.82 1.59
CA ALA A 15 -6.22 -4.81 0.58
C ALA A 15 -7.13 -4.74 -0.66
N GLY A 16 -6.60 -4.20 -1.76
CA GLY A 16 -7.37 -4.07 -2.99
C GLY A 16 -6.74 -3.19 -4.08
N ASP A 17 -7.43 -3.19 -5.21
CA ASP A 17 -7.25 -2.27 -6.33
C ASP A 17 -8.39 -1.25 -6.28
N PHE A 18 -8.04 0.02 -6.33
CA PHE A 18 -8.95 1.14 -6.22
C PHE A 18 -8.84 2.06 -7.43
N SER A 19 -9.94 2.73 -7.75
CA SER A 19 -9.95 3.73 -8.80
C SER A 19 -10.85 4.91 -8.48
N ASN A 20 -10.50 6.08 -9.00
CA ASN A 20 -11.33 7.28 -8.99
C ASN A 20 -12.09 7.47 -10.32
N GLN A 21 -12.29 6.43 -11.13
CA GLN A 21 -12.89 6.51 -12.48
C GLN A 21 -14.13 7.40 -12.56
N LYS A 22 -15.07 7.28 -11.61
CA LYS A 22 -16.28 8.12 -11.59
C LYS A 22 -15.97 9.61 -11.41
N GLN A 23 -15.01 9.94 -10.55
CA GLN A 23 -14.56 11.32 -10.33
C GLN A 23 -13.88 11.87 -11.57
N ALA A 24 -12.98 11.10 -12.18
CA ALA A 24 -12.30 11.48 -13.42
C ALA A 24 -13.29 11.64 -14.59
N ALA A 25 -14.30 10.78 -14.69
CA ALA A 25 -15.34 10.89 -15.72
C ALA A 25 -16.22 12.14 -15.54
N SER A 26 -16.55 12.51 -14.30
CA SER A 26 -17.38 13.70 -14.02
C SER A 26 -16.63 15.02 -14.21
N SER A 27 -15.32 15.04 -13.96
CA SER A 27 -14.48 16.25 -14.01
C SER A 27 -13.10 15.95 -14.62
N PRO A 28 -13.02 15.58 -15.92
CA PRO A 28 -11.80 15.05 -16.54
C PRO A 28 -10.66 16.06 -16.70
N LYS A 29 -10.97 17.36 -16.66
CA LYS A 29 -9.96 18.43 -16.68
C LYS A 29 -9.26 18.60 -15.33
N ASP A 30 -9.93 18.21 -14.25
CA ASP A 30 -9.49 18.48 -12.88
C ASP A 30 -8.89 17.22 -12.23
N TYR A 31 -9.39 16.04 -12.59
CA TYR A 31 -8.97 14.78 -12.00
C TYR A 31 -8.48 13.80 -13.06
N PRO A 32 -7.19 13.43 -13.04
CA PRO A 32 -6.73 12.32 -13.84
C PRO A 32 -7.35 11.00 -13.32
N HIS A 33 -7.54 10.05 -14.23
CA HIS A 33 -7.98 8.71 -13.87
C HIS A 33 -6.79 7.92 -13.30
N ILE A 34 -6.86 7.64 -12.01
CA ILE A 34 -5.81 7.00 -11.21
C ILE A 34 -6.28 5.62 -10.75
N ARG A 35 -5.29 4.73 -10.63
CA ARG A 35 -5.38 3.43 -10.00
C ARG A 35 -4.45 3.38 -8.81
N VAL A 36 -4.97 2.88 -7.69
CA VAL A 36 -4.20 2.68 -6.46
C VAL A 36 -4.30 1.23 -6.07
N PHE A 37 -3.15 0.57 -5.89
CA PHE A 37 -3.05 -0.80 -5.44
C PHE A 37 -2.48 -0.82 -4.03
N PHE A 38 -3.07 -1.64 -3.18
CA PHE A 38 -2.49 -2.07 -1.91
C PHE A 38 -2.52 -3.59 -1.91
N ARG A 39 -1.38 -4.19 -2.24
CA ARG A 39 -1.22 -5.63 -2.36
C ARG A 39 -0.54 -6.20 -1.10
N PRO A 40 -1.17 -7.15 -0.39
CA PRO A 40 -0.54 -7.77 0.77
C PRO A 40 0.81 -8.41 0.41
N LEU A 41 1.81 -8.20 1.26
CA LEU A 41 3.07 -8.95 1.22
C LEU A 41 2.93 -10.25 2.02
N SER A 42 3.85 -11.19 1.79
CA SER A 42 3.96 -12.38 2.64
C SER A 42 4.22 -11.98 4.09
N TRP A 43 3.68 -12.77 5.04
CA TRP A 43 3.91 -12.56 6.48
C TRP A 43 5.41 -12.48 6.82
N ASP A 44 6.20 -13.37 6.22
CA ASP A 44 7.64 -13.50 6.46
C ASP A 44 8.45 -12.26 6.08
N PHE A 45 7.89 -11.35 5.28
CA PHE A 45 8.57 -10.12 4.87
C PHE A 45 8.84 -9.19 6.07
N PHE A 46 7.90 -9.11 7.01
CA PHE A 46 7.97 -8.23 8.18
C PHE A 46 7.71 -8.96 9.51
N GLU A 47 7.52 -10.28 9.46
CA GLU A 47 6.90 -11.06 10.55
C GLU A 47 5.60 -10.38 11.02
N GLY A 48 4.78 -9.94 10.06
CA GLY A 48 3.63 -9.10 10.32
C GLY A 48 2.88 -8.66 9.06
N ILE A 49 1.85 -7.85 9.25
CA ILE A 49 1.03 -7.35 8.15
C ILE A 49 1.82 -6.30 7.36
N GLY A 50 2.07 -6.62 6.09
CA GLY A 50 2.78 -5.78 5.14
C GLY A 50 1.99 -5.53 3.86
N PHE A 51 2.23 -4.39 3.22
CA PHE A 51 1.67 -4.08 1.91
C PHE A 51 2.73 -3.51 0.99
N TYR A 52 2.73 -3.95 -0.26
CA TYR A 52 3.22 -3.14 -1.37
C TYR A 52 2.08 -2.23 -1.83
N SER A 53 2.38 -0.96 -2.13
CA SER A 53 1.44 -0.05 -2.74
C SER A 53 1.98 0.56 -4.01
N GLU A 54 1.09 0.81 -4.96
CA GLU A 54 1.41 1.46 -6.22
C GLU A 54 0.29 2.41 -6.62
N GLN A 55 0.67 3.56 -7.15
CA GLN A 55 -0.24 4.53 -7.74
C GLN A 55 0.21 4.83 -9.16
N ALA A 56 -0.70 4.65 -10.11
CA ALA A 56 -0.45 4.83 -11.54
C ALA A 56 -1.65 5.51 -12.20
N TYR A 57 -1.41 6.15 -13.34
CA TYR A 57 -2.51 6.58 -14.20
C TYR A 57 -3.12 5.36 -14.88
N ASP A 58 -4.43 5.35 -15.08
CA ASP A 58 -5.13 4.17 -15.62
C ASP A 58 -4.65 3.78 -17.02
N TYR A 59 -4.20 4.75 -17.83
CA TYR A 59 -3.69 4.54 -19.18
C TYR A 59 -2.26 3.96 -19.24
N ASP A 60 -1.49 4.05 -18.14
CA ASP A 60 -0.12 3.51 -18.07
C ASP A 60 0.16 2.89 -16.68
N LEU A 61 -0.23 1.63 -16.54
CA LEU A 61 -0.08 0.85 -15.31
C LEU A 61 1.32 0.23 -15.13
N TRP A 62 2.27 0.53 -16.01
CA TRP A 62 3.65 0.05 -15.93
C TRP A 62 4.64 1.16 -15.55
N SER A 63 4.18 2.41 -15.53
CA SER A 63 4.97 3.57 -15.09
C SER A 63 4.32 4.24 -13.88
N PRO A 64 4.26 3.59 -12.71
CA PRO A 64 3.67 4.18 -11.53
C PRO A 64 4.44 5.42 -11.09
N TYR A 65 3.72 6.49 -10.75
CA TYR A 65 4.32 7.72 -10.27
C TYR A 65 4.64 7.66 -8.76
N ARG A 66 4.06 6.70 -8.03
CA ARG A 66 4.35 6.46 -6.62
C ARG A 66 4.29 4.98 -6.29
N GLN A 67 5.35 4.48 -5.69
CA GLN A 67 5.42 3.15 -5.10
C GLN A 67 5.83 3.26 -3.63
N GLY A 68 5.51 2.26 -2.83
CA GLY A 68 5.90 2.21 -1.43
C GLY A 68 5.61 0.88 -0.78
N VAL A 69 6.29 0.60 0.32
CA VAL A 69 6.08 -0.59 1.14
C VAL A 69 5.66 -0.16 2.54
N HIS A 70 4.69 -0.84 3.12
CA HIS A 70 4.06 -0.44 4.38
C HIS A 70 4.04 -1.59 5.36
N ARG A 71 4.44 -1.33 6.62
CA ARG A 71 4.31 -2.29 7.73
C ARG A 71 3.29 -1.76 8.73
N PHE A 72 2.35 -2.61 9.12
CA PHE A 72 1.33 -2.27 10.11
C PHE A 72 1.78 -2.78 11.47
N VAL A 73 2.00 -1.85 12.40
CA VAL A 73 2.46 -2.13 13.77
C VAL A 73 1.36 -1.76 14.74
N GLN A 74 0.85 -2.74 15.48
CA GLN A 74 -0.13 -2.49 16.53
C GLN A 74 0.57 -1.89 17.77
N LYS A 75 0.12 -0.72 18.22
CA LYS A 75 0.43 -0.18 19.55
C LYS A 75 -0.86 0.08 20.32
N GLU A 76 -0.77 0.35 21.61
CA GLU A 76 -1.93 0.47 22.51
C GLU A 76 -3.05 1.37 21.94
N GLY A 77 -4.15 0.75 21.47
CA GLY A 77 -5.31 1.46 20.91
C GLY A 77 -5.14 2.05 19.50
N GLN A 78 -3.99 1.87 18.85
CA GLN A 78 -3.68 2.49 17.55
C GLN A 78 -2.92 1.56 16.61
N VAL A 79 -3.07 1.78 15.31
CA VAL A 79 -2.26 1.12 14.27
C VAL A 79 -1.28 2.16 13.73
N ILE A 80 0.01 1.88 13.86
CA ILE A 80 1.07 2.68 13.25
C ILE A 80 1.40 2.06 11.89
N VAL A 81 1.44 2.90 10.86
CA VAL A 81 1.85 2.46 9.51
C VAL A 81 3.23 3.02 9.23
N GLU A 82 4.24 2.16 9.30
CA GLU A 82 5.60 2.48 8.87
C GLU A 82 5.63 2.42 7.35
N ASN A 83 6.12 3.46 6.67
CA ASN A 83 6.28 3.39 5.21
C ASN A 83 7.77 3.41 4.85
N TYR A 84 8.07 2.70 3.78
CA TYR A 84 9.38 2.47 3.22
C TYR A 84 9.33 2.80 1.73
N GLY A 85 10.38 3.44 1.23
CA GLY A 85 10.65 3.57 -0.20
C GLY A 85 11.29 2.30 -0.74
N LEU A 86 11.26 2.14 -2.06
CA LEU A 86 12.03 1.13 -2.78
C LEU A 86 13.30 1.80 -3.31
N LYS A 87 14.44 1.11 -3.22
CA LYS A 87 15.73 1.61 -3.74
C LYS A 87 15.70 1.78 -5.26
N GLU A 88 15.12 0.81 -5.96
CA GLU A 88 14.95 0.82 -7.43
C GLU A 88 13.48 0.56 -7.79
N PRO A 89 12.59 1.55 -7.59
CA PRO A 89 11.15 1.35 -7.63
C PRO A 89 10.65 0.80 -8.98
N ILE A 90 11.23 1.26 -10.09
CA ILE A 90 10.81 0.88 -11.45
C ILE A 90 10.95 -0.63 -11.73
N LEU A 91 11.87 -1.33 -11.06
CA LEU A 91 12.02 -2.79 -11.21
C LEU A 91 10.81 -3.57 -10.71
N TYR A 92 10.00 -2.94 -9.85
CA TYR A 92 8.84 -3.56 -9.21
C TYR A 92 7.50 -2.99 -9.73
N ALA A 93 7.54 -2.16 -10.77
CA ALA A 93 6.33 -1.62 -11.38
C ALA A 93 5.39 -2.75 -11.83
N GLY A 94 4.10 -2.60 -11.54
CA GLY A 94 3.09 -3.62 -11.82
C GLY A 94 2.96 -4.70 -10.75
N ALA A 95 3.80 -4.72 -9.70
CA ALA A 95 3.70 -5.70 -8.60
C ALA A 95 2.35 -5.64 -7.84
N GLY A 96 1.60 -4.55 -7.97
CA GLY A 96 0.24 -4.45 -7.43
C GLY A 96 -0.73 -5.45 -8.08
N ARG A 97 -0.47 -5.79 -9.34
CA ARG A 97 -1.27 -6.71 -10.18
C ARG A 97 -0.58 -8.06 -10.35
N GLU A 98 0.72 -8.04 -10.61
CA GLU A 98 1.52 -9.22 -10.95
C GLU A 98 2.24 -9.79 -9.72
N ARG A 99 1.76 -10.94 -9.23
CA ARG A 99 2.28 -11.58 -8.03
C ARG A 99 3.73 -12.03 -8.17
N ASP A 100 4.18 -12.38 -9.37
CA ASP A 100 5.55 -12.87 -9.55
C ASP A 100 6.56 -11.72 -9.43
N ILE A 101 6.20 -10.50 -9.85
CA ILE A 101 7.01 -9.30 -9.57
C ILE A 101 6.98 -8.98 -8.08
N LEU A 102 5.81 -9.09 -7.43
CA LEU A 102 5.70 -8.85 -5.98
C LEU A 102 6.65 -9.75 -5.16
N LYS A 103 6.79 -11.02 -5.56
CA LYS A 103 7.66 -11.99 -4.89
C LYS A 103 9.16 -11.66 -5.01
N THR A 104 9.56 -10.80 -5.96
CA THR A 104 10.97 -10.38 -6.09
C THR A 104 11.32 -9.21 -5.17
N ILE A 105 10.33 -8.60 -4.50
CA ILE A 105 10.59 -7.58 -3.48
C ILE A 105 11.08 -8.29 -2.22
N THR A 106 12.25 -7.92 -1.72
CA THR A 106 12.80 -8.40 -0.44
C THR A 106 13.02 -7.24 0.53
N PRO A 107 13.22 -7.51 1.84
CA PRO A 107 13.53 -6.46 2.81
C PRO A 107 14.80 -5.66 2.47
N ASP A 108 15.75 -6.23 1.73
CA ASP A 108 16.96 -5.52 1.29
C ASP A 108 16.67 -4.48 0.20
N CYS A 109 15.52 -4.56 -0.47
CA CYS A 109 15.12 -3.66 -1.55
C CYS A 109 14.44 -2.37 -1.06
N ILE A 110 14.14 -2.28 0.24
CA ILE A 110 13.43 -1.14 0.82
C ILE A 110 14.33 -0.28 1.71
N GLU A 111 13.93 0.96 1.90
CA GLU A 111 14.60 1.91 2.79
C GLU A 111 13.57 2.79 3.50
N ARG A 112 13.86 3.24 4.73
CA ARG A 112 12.99 4.21 5.39
C ARG A 112 13.25 5.59 4.79
N GLY A 113 12.19 6.26 4.35
CA GLY A 113 12.24 7.67 3.95
C GLY A 113 12.46 8.54 5.18
N LEU A 114 13.73 8.74 5.54
CA LEU A 114 14.19 9.64 6.57
C LEU A 114 14.63 10.96 5.93
N ASP A 115 14.46 12.06 6.62
CA ASP A 115 15.05 13.34 6.26
C ASP A 115 16.56 13.19 6.13
N ILE A 116 17.14 13.74 5.06
CA ILE A 116 18.56 13.57 4.75
C ILE A 116 19.48 14.22 5.77
N ASN A 117 18.98 15.19 6.55
CA ASN A 117 19.76 15.94 7.54
C ASN A 117 19.40 15.55 8.98
N THR A 118 18.11 15.32 9.27
CA THR A 118 17.63 15.08 10.64
C THR A 118 17.37 13.61 10.95
N HIS A 119 17.33 12.77 9.93
CA HIS A 119 16.90 11.37 10.03
C HIS A 119 15.50 11.20 10.65
N GLU A 120 14.65 12.22 10.57
CA GLU A 120 13.26 12.18 11.01
C GLU A 120 12.31 11.83 9.85
N GLN A 121 11.10 11.35 10.14
CA GLN A 121 10.12 11.00 9.10
C GLN A 121 9.45 12.26 8.53
N VAL A 122 9.61 12.53 7.22
CA VAL A 122 9.24 13.82 6.59
C VAL A 122 8.05 13.80 5.63
N TRP A 123 7.48 12.65 5.26
CA TRP A 123 6.42 12.58 4.24
C TRP A 123 5.01 12.37 4.81
N GLY A 124 4.05 13.10 4.25
CA GLY A 124 2.62 13.16 4.59
C GLY A 124 1.94 14.26 3.77
N THR A 125 0.62 14.18 3.55
CA THR A 125 -0.13 15.11 2.68
C THR A 125 -0.42 16.46 3.36
N THR A 126 -0.26 17.57 2.63
CA THR A 126 -0.58 18.96 3.04
C THR A 126 -1.78 19.58 2.30
N THR A 127 -2.56 18.83 1.49
CA THR A 127 -3.70 19.38 0.72
C THR A 127 -4.87 18.37 0.54
N ASP A 128 -6.03 18.84 0.04
CA ASP A 128 -7.35 18.18 0.03
C ASP A 128 -7.44 16.72 -0.49
N ARG A 129 -8.47 16.00 -0.02
CA ARG A 129 -8.59 14.53 -0.04
C ARG A 129 -9.06 13.94 -1.38
N LEU A 130 -8.34 12.93 -1.89
CA LEU A 130 -8.78 12.07 -3.00
C LEU A 130 -9.85 11.05 -2.53
N ARG A 131 -10.79 10.67 -3.42
CA ARG A 131 -11.86 9.69 -3.15
C ARG A 131 -11.71 8.48 -4.06
N PHE A 132 -11.59 7.30 -3.46
CA PHE A 132 -11.34 6.05 -4.16
C PHE A 132 -12.43 5.02 -3.85
N GLU A 133 -12.83 4.25 -4.86
CA GLU A 133 -13.70 3.08 -4.71
C GLU A 133 -12.90 1.80 -4.94
N LYS A 134 -13.14 0.77 -4.10
CA LYS A 134 -12.50 -0.54 -4.25
C LYS A 134 -13.09 -1.26 -5.46
N ARG A 135 -12.27 -1.56 -6.47
CA ARG A 135 -12.63 -2.36 -7.65
C ARG A 135 -12.51 -3.84 -7.39
N GLN A 136 -11.46 -4.25 -6.69
CA GLN A 136 -11.18 -5.64 -6.35
C GLN A 136 -10.66 -5.74 -4.91
N SER A 137 -11.09 -6.77 -4.18
CA SER A 137 -10.57 -7.09 -2.86
C SER A 137 -9.43 -8.10 -2.97
N PHE A 138 -8.37 -7.86 -2.20
CA PHE A 138 -7.29 -8.83 -1.97
C PHE A 138 -7.31 -9.38 -0.54
N ALA A 139 -8.41 -9.18 0.19
CA ALA A 139 -8.50 -9.53 1.60
C ALA A 139 -8.25 -11.03 1.88
N GLN A 140 -8.60 -11.91 0.94
CA GLN A 140 -8.34 -13.36 1.02
C GLN A 140 -6.84 -13.73 0.99
N GLU A 141 -5.96 -12.77 0.69
CA GLU A 141 -4.50 -12.97 0.70
C GLU A 141 -3.89 -12.63 2.07
N LEU A 142 -4.68 -12.13 3.02
CA LEU A 142 -4.25 -11.91 4.40
C LEU A 142 -4.29 -13.22 5.20
N PRO A 143 -3.43 -13.40 6.20
CA PRO A 143 -3.43 -14.60 7.03
C PRO A 143 -4.75 -14.77 7.83
N ASP A 144 -5.23 -16.01 7.94
CA ASP A 144 -6.34 -16.40 8.81
C ASP A 144 -5.90 -16.36 10.27
N VAL A 145 -6.49 -15.45 11.06
CA VAL A 145 -6.15 -15.27 12.49
C VAL A 145 -6.82 -16.32 13.40
N SER A 146 -7.39 -17.37 12.79
CA SER A 146 -7.96 -18.53 13.48
C SER A 146 -6.92 -19.49 14.04
N THR A 147 -5.63 -19.32 13.71
CA THR A 147 -4.60 -20.35 13.93
C THR A 147 -3.40 -19.85 14.74
N SER A 148 -3.64 -18.93 15.67
CA SER A 148 -2.70 -18.57 16.72
C SER A 148 -3.31 -18.92 18.07
N ALA A 149 -3.33 -20.21 18.37
CA ALA A 149 -3.62 -20.76 19.70
C ALA A 149 -2.31 -21.03 20.44
#